data_AF-A0A4R8UB74-F1
#
_entry.id   AF-A0A4R8UB74-F1
#
_cell.length_a   1.000
_cell.length_b   1.000
_cell.length_c   1.000
_cell.angle_alpha   90.00
_cell.angle_beta   90.00
_cell.angle_gamma   90.00
#
_symmetry.space_group_name_H-M   'P 1'
#
loop_
_entity.id
_entity.type
_entity.pdbx_description
1 polymer ?
#
loop_
_entity_poly.entity_id
_entity_poly.type
_entity_poly.pdbx_seq_one_letter_code
_entity_poly.pdbx_strand_id
1 'polypeptide(L)'
;MTAALPPLQRIVDEGLLIAISAVRMAVKNDIIVGALREHSDYDPARYAVTAKRELGVLARQNDEYGKRVHGLGKVLRRSGRVHLLTEDERGDISQFALRRRVHKKLALALDALAEDDAQVARIVEDAQQAASAEIRDAVSSRLIRLAIDPRDPDYEERRAERIEVFKLVNLAMLKAARDVANGTALNEY
;
A
#
# COMPACT_ATOMS: atom_id res chain seq x y z
N MET A 1 -38.59 -0.95 -1.81
CA MET A 1 -37.94 -1.12 -0.50
C MET A 1 -36.74 -0.17 -0.45
N THR A 2 -36.91 1.02 0.14
CA THR A 2 -35.83 1.99 0.30
C THR A 2 -34.88 1.49 1.39
N ALA A 3 -33.74 0.93 0.99
CA ALA A 3 -32.68 0.58 1.93
C ALA A 3 -32.28 1.84 2.71
N ALA A 4 -32.51 1.84 4.02
CA ALA A 4 -32.08 2.93 4.88
C ALA A 4 -30.57 3.07 4.71
N LEU A 5 -30.11 4.26 4.29
CA LEU A 5 -28.69 4.54 4.13
C LEU A 5 -27.96 4.19 5.44
N PRO A 6 -26.83 3.46 5.39
CA PRO A 6 -26.09 3.13 6.60
C PRO A 6 -25.76 4.41 7.38
N PRO A 7 -25.75 4.36 8.73
CA PRO A 7 -25.45 5.53 9.54
C PRO A 7 -24.11 6.13 9.10
N LEU A 8 -24.06 7.46 8.94
CA LEU A 8 -22.86 8.19 8.51
C LEU A 8 -21.60 7.75 9.28
N GLN A 9 -21.75 7.50 10.58
CA GLN A 9 -20.64 7.07 11.44
C GLN A 9 -20.05 5.73 10.98
N ARG A 10 -20.90 4.74 10.68
CA ARG A 10 -20.46 3.42 10.20
C ARG A 10 -19.64 3.51 8.92
N ILE A 11 -20.07 4.35 7.97
CA ILE A 11 -19.34 4.55 6.71
C ILE A 11 -17.96 5.15 6.97
N VAL A 12 -17.86 6.10 7.92
CA VAL A 12 -16.59 6.72 8.31
C VAL A 12 -15.69 5.70 9.01
N ASP A 13 -16.23 4.90 9.92
CA ASP A 13 -15.47 3.89 10.66
C ASP A 13 -14.92 2.81 9.71
N GLU A 14 -15.75 2.31 8.77
CA GLU A 14 -15.31 1.39 7.71
C GLU A 14 -14.23 2.02 6.82
N GLY A 15 -14.43 3.28 6.42
CA GLY A 15 -13.44 4.03 5.64
C GLY A 15 -12.10 4.22 6.36
N LEU A 16 -12.15 4.42 7.68
CA LEU A 16 -10.95 4.54 8.52
C LEU A 16 -10.19 3.23 8.60
N LEU A 17 -10.87 2.09 8.79
CA LEU A 17 -10.23 0.77 8.79
C LEU A 17 -9.53 0.46 7.47
N ILE A 18 -10.15 0.82 6.34
CA ILE A 18 -9.55 0.69 5.01
C ILE A 18 -8.29 1.57 4.90
N ALA A 19 -8.37 2.82 5.34
CA ALA A 19 -7.24 3.75 5.30
C ALA A 19 -6.07 3.27 6.18
N ILE A 20 -6.35 2.80 7.40
CA ILE A 20 -5.34 2.22 8.30
C ILE A 20 -4.67 1.01 7.65
N SER A 21 -5.46 0.15 7.00
CA SER A 21 -4.93 -1.02 6.29
C SER A 21 -4.00 -0.62 5.14
N ALA A 22 -4.33 0.44 4.40
CA ALA A 22 -3.49 0.98 3.34
C ALA A 22 -2.19 1.57 3.89
N VAL A 23 -2.25 2.34 4.97
CA VAL A 23 -1.05 2.90 5.64
C VAL A 23 -0.16 1.78 6.16
N ARG A 24 -0.72 0.77 6.83
CA ARG A 24 0.02 -0.41 7.30
C ARG A 24 0.75 -1.10 6.14
N MET A 25 0.08 -1.24 4.99
CA MET A 25 0.70 -1.85 3.81
C MET A 25 1.84 -0.98 3.25
N ALA A 26 1.70 0.34 3.23
CA ALA A 26 2.76 1.26 2.82
C ALA A 26 3.98 1.19 3.75
N VAL A 27 3.75 1.18 5.08
CA VAL A 27 4.81 1.06 6.09
C VAL A 27 5.49 -0.31 6.01
N LYS A 28 4.72 -1.40 5.83
CA LYS A 28 5.27 -2.74 5.63
C LYS A 28 6.24 -2.78 4.45
N ASN A 29 5.86 -2.17 3.32
CA ASN A 29 6.71 -2.10 2.14
C ASN A 29 7.98 -1.27 2.40
N ASP A 30 7.87 -0.15 3.12
CA ASP A 30 9.01 0.68 3.54
C ASP A 30 10.00 -0.13 4.40
N ILE A 31 9.49 -0.93 5.36
CA ILE A 31 10.29 -1.83 6.19
C ILE A 31 11.02 -2.88 5.35
N ILE A 32 10.30 -3.56 4.44
CA ILE A 32 10.89 -4.60 3.58
C ILE A 32 12.00 -4.01 2.70
N VAL A 33 11.75 -2.86 2.07
CA VAL A 33 12.73 -2.19 1.22
C VAL A 33 13.93 -1.72 2.04
N GLY A 34 13.71 -1.12 3.22
CA GLY A 34 14.77 -0.71 4.13
C GLY A 34 15.66 -1.87 4.56
N ALA A 35 15.05 -3.01 4.92
CA ALA A 35 15.79 -4.21 5.33
C ALA A 35 16.60 -4.84 4.19
N LEU A 36 16.04 -4.93 2.98
CA LEU A 36 16.67 -5.64 1.86
C LEU A 36 17.66 -4.79 1.06
N ARG A 37 17.43 -3.48 0.96
CA ARG A 37 18.21 -2.58 0.10
C ARG A 37 19.24 -1.77 0.86
N GLU A 38 18.87 -1.28 2.05
CA GLU A 38 19.68 -0.30 2.79
C GLU A 38 20.53 -0.98 3.88
N HIS A 39 20.25 -2.25 4.22
CA HIS A 39 20.84 -2.98 5.35
C HIS A 39 20.77 -2.18 6.68
N SER A 40 19.78 -1.31 6.79
CA SER A 40 19.58 -0.45 7.96
C SER A 40 19.05 -1.26 9.13
N ASP A 41 19.53 -0.96 10.34
CA ASP A 41 18.93 -1.47 11.57
C ASP A 41 17.47 -1.00 11.69
N TYR A 42 16.63 -1.84 12.29
CA TYR A 42 15.22 -1.51 12.50
C TYR A 42 15.06 -0.38 13.52
N ASP A 43 14.57 0.77 13.07
CA ASP A 43 14.21 1.90 13.91
C ASP A 43 12.70 2.19 13.83
N PRO A 44 11.91 1.90 14.89
CA PRO A 44 10.47 2.16 14.90
C PRO A 44 10.13 3.65 14.79
N ALA A 45 11.01 4.55 15.24
CA ALA A 45 10.75 6.00 15.17
C ALA A 45 10.77 6.50 13.72
N ARG A 46 11.71 6.01 12.89
CA ARG A 46 11.72 6.27 11.44
C ARG A 46 10.40 5.85 10.79
N TYR A 47 9.93 4.64 11.07
CA TYR A 47 8.71 4.12 10.45
C TYR A 47 7.44 4.79 10.98
N ALA A 48 7.45 5.28 12.22
CA ALA A 48 6.39 6.13 12.76
C ALA A 48 6.25 7.45 11.98
N VAL A 49 7.38 8.07 11.59
CA VAL A 49 7.36 9.26 10.72
C VAL A 49 6.75 8.94 9.35
N THR A 50 7.11 7.80 8.75
CA THR A 50 6.46 7.33 7.51
C THR A 50 4.95 7.14 7.71
N ALA A 51 4.52 6.45 8.77
CA ALA A 51 3.10 6.23 9.05
C ALA A 51 2.31 7.54 9.21
N LYS A 52 2.82 8.50 10.00
CA LYS A 52 2.22 9.83 10.17
C LYS A 52 2.12 10.59 8.84
N ARG A 53 3.18 10.53 8.03
CA ARG A 53 3.18 11.16 6.70
C ARG A 53 2.08 10.58 5.81
N GLU A 54 1.96 9.25 5.73
CA GLU A 54 0.95 8.59 4.90
C GLU A 54 -0.47 8.88 5.40
N LEU A 55 -0.70 8.87 6.72
CA LEU A 55 -1.98 9.30 7.31
C LEU A 55 -2.33 10.74 6.92
N GLY A 56 -1.38 11.67 7.03
CA GLY A 56 -1.58 13.06 6.64
C GLY A 56 -1.81 13.25 5.13
N VAL A 57 -1.16 12.44 4.27
CA VAL A 57 -1.44 12.41 2.83
C VAL A 57 -2.89 12.00 2.58
N LEU A 58 -3.35 10.92 3.18
CA LEU A 58 -4.73 10.44 3.04
C LEU A 58 -5.75 11.44 3.60
N ALA A 59 -5.43 12.12 4.71
CA ALA A 59 -6.27 13.15 5.27
C ALA A 59 -6.46 14.33 4.31
N ARG A 60 -5.35 14.86 3.76
CA ARG A 60 -5.38 15.94 2.76
C ARG A 60 -6.14 15.55 1.50
N GLN A 61 -5.90 14.34 0.99
CA GLN A 61 -6.63 13.83 -0.17
C GLN A 61 -8.14 13.80 0.11
N ASN A 62 -8.56 13.27 1.26
CA ASN A 62 -9.96 13.24 1.64
C ASN A 62 -10.58 14.64 1.76
N ASP A 63 -9.89 15.60 2.35
CA ASP A 63 -10.36 16.98 2.42
C ASP A 63 -10.52 17.61 1.02
N GLU A 64 -9.55 17.40 0.12
CA GLU A 64 -9.64 17.84 -1.27
C GLU A 64 -10.80 17.18 -2.02
N TYR A 65 -10.98 15.87 -1.87
CA TYR A 65 -12.14 15.17 -2.44
C TYR A 65 -13.45 15.75 -1.91
N GLY A 66 -13.54 16.02 -0.60
CA GLY A 66 -14.70 16.67 0.01
C GLY A 66 -14.98 18.05 -0.58
N LYS A 67 -13.94 18.86 -0.82
CA LYS A 67 -14.03 20.17 -1.48
C LYS A 67 -14.49 20.06 -2.93
N ARG A 68 -13.94 19.11 -3.70
CA ARG A 68 -14.34 18.85 -5.10
C ARG A 68 -15.82 18.46 -5.19
N VAL A 69 -16.26 17.51 -4.37
CA VAL A 69 -17.66 17.06 -4.32
C VAL A 69 -18.60 18.20 -3.92
N HIS A 70 -18.18 19.06 -2.99
CA HIS A 70 -18.94 20.27 -2.64
C HIS A 70 -19.09 21.23 -3.83
N GLY A 71 -18.03 21.40 -4.63
CA GLY A 71 -18.05 22.19 -5.86
C GLY A 71 -19.08 21.66 -6.87
N LEU A 72 -19.06 20.35 -7.13
CA LEU A 72 -20.04 19.70 -8.02
C LEU A 72 -21.47 19.90 -7.53
N GLY A 73 -21.73 19.72 -6.24
CA GLY A 73 -23.05 19.97 -5.65
C GLY A 73 -23.51 21.43 -5.77
N LYS A 74 -22.60 22.41 -5.72
CA LYS A 74 -22.93 23.83 -5.97
C LYS A 74 -23.30 24.08 -7.43
N VAL A 75 -22.55 23.51 -8.38
CA VAL A 75 -22.81 23.65 -9.81
C VAL A 75 -24.19 23.10 -10.13
N LEU A 76 -24.51 21.89 -9.67
CA LEU A 76 -25.80 21.26 -9.92
C LEU A 76 -26.97 22.04 -9.29
N ARG A 77 -26.80 22.55 -8.06
CA ARG A 77 -27.79 23.43 -7.42
C ARG A 77 -28.00 24.76 -8.16
N ARG A 78 -26.98 25.29 -8.83
CA ARG A 78 -27.12 26.50 -9.67
C ARG A 78 -27.88 26.16 -10.97
N SER A 79 -27.57 25.02 -11.57
CA SER A 79 -28.28 24.45 -12.72
C SER A 79 -29.79 24.39 -12.48
N GLY A 80 -30.17 23.85 -11.32
CA GLY A 80 -31.58 23.72 -10.91
C GLY A 80 -32.33 25.03 -10.64
N ARG A 81 -31.64 26.18 -10.67
CA ARG A 81 -32.29 27.51 -10.62
C ARG A 81 -32.62 28.03 -12.02
N VAL A 82 -31.93 27.53 -13.04
CA VAL A 82 -32.08 27.94 -14.44
C VAL A 82 -33.03 27.01 -15.18
N HIS A 83 -33.02 25.71 -14.86
CA HIS A 83 -33.92 24.71 -15.42
C HIS A 83 -34.44 23.75 -14.34
N LEU A 84 -35.52 23.04 -14.65
CA LEU A 84 -36.07 22.00 -13.80
C LEU A 84 -35.11 20.79 -13.78
N LEU A 85 -34.63 20.41 -12.60
CA LEU A 85 -33.77 19.24 -12.42
C LEU A 85 -34.54 17.94 -12.74
N THR A 86 -33.83 16.92 -13.20
CA THR A 86 -34.35 15.55 -13.23
C THR A 86 -34.40 14.95 -11.81
N GLU A 87 -35.12 13.82 -11.64
CA GLU A 87 -35.11 13.11 -10.35
C GLU A 87 -33.71 12.61 -9.98
N ASP A 88 -32.94 12.15 -10.96
CA ASP A 88 -31.56 11.68 -10.76
C ASP A 88 -30.66 12.81 -10.25
N GLU A 89 -30.74 13.99 -10.87
CA GLU A 89 -29.98 15.17 -10.44
C GLU A 89 -30.37 15.65 -9.02
N ARG A 90 -31.65 15.54 -8.65
CA ARG A 90 -32.09 15.80 -7.27
C ARG A 90 -31.47 14.80 -6.30
N GLY A 91 -31.44 13.52 -6.67
CA GLY A 91 -30.80 12.45 -5.92
C GLY A 91 -29.31 12.73 -5.68
N ASP A 92 -28.59 13.13 -6.74
CA ASP A 92 -27.16 13.42 -6.71
C ASP A 92 -26.79 14.53 -5.72
N ILE A 93 -27.62 15.58 -5.60
CA ILE A 93 -27.40 16.65 -4.62
C ILE A 93 -27.30 16.09 -3.19
N SER A 94 -28.17 15.15 -2.84
CA SER A 94 -28.17 14.51 -1.51
C SER A 94 -26.95 13.60 -1.32
N GLN A 95 -26.57 12.87 -2.37
CA GLN A 95 -25.39 12.00 -2.36
C GLN A 95 -24.10 12.81 -2.21
N PHE A 96 -23.95 13.92 -2.94
CA PHE A 96 -22.79 14.80 -2.80
C PHE A 96 -22.69 15.39 -1.40
N ALA A 97 -23.81 15.75 -0.79
CA ALA A 97 -23.83 16.22 0.61
C ALA A 97 -23.42 15.12 1.60
N LEU A 98 -23.80 13.86 1.36
CA LEU A 98 -23.36 12.72 2.16
C LEU A 98 -21.85 12.47 1.98
N ARG A 99 -21.38 12.31 0.74
CA ARG A 99 -19.97 12.06 0.40
C ARG A 99 -19.06 13.14 0.97
N ARG A 100 -19.44 14.42 0.85
CA ARG A 100 -18.70 15.53 1.46
C ARG A 100 -18.55 15.35 2.99
N ARG A 101 -19.62 14.97 3.68
CA ARG A 101 -19.59 14.76 5.14
C ARG A 101 -18.71 13.58 5.53
N VAL A 102 -18.78 12.48 4.78
CA VAL A 102 -17.93 11.30 4.97
C VAL A 102 -16.46 11.67 4.84
N HIS A 103 -16.06 12.23 3.69
CA HIS A 103 -14.66 12.57 3.44
C HIS A 103 -14.12 13.61 4.42
N LYS A 104 -14.91 14.61 4.81
CA LYS A 104 -14.50 15.58 5.84
C LYS A 104 -14.27 14.91 7.19
N LYS A 105 -15.19 14.03 7.64
CA LYS A 105 -15.03 13.30 8.90
C LYS A 105 -13.84 12.36 8.86
N LEU A 106 -13.64 11.66 7.74
CA LEU A 106 -12.51 10.75 7.56
C LEU A 106 -11.18 11.50 7.60
N ALA A 107 -11.08 12.67 6.95
CA ALA A 107 -9.88 13.52 7.02
C ALA A 107 -9.53 13.89 8.47
N LEU A 108 -10.52 14.37 9.24
CA LEU A 108 -10.31 14.72 10.65
C LEU A 108 -9.91 13.51 11.51
N ALA A 109 -10.50 12.34 11.25
CA ALA A 109 -10.16 11.12 11.98
C ALA A 109 -8.73 10.65 11.66
N LEU A 110 -8.29 10.78 10.41
CA LEU A 110 -6.93 10.46 9.98
C LEU A 110 -5.90 11.42 10.58
N ASP A 111 -6.19 12.72 10.61
CA ASP A 111 -5.33 13.71 11.27
C ASP A 111 -5.22 13.41 12.78
N ALA A 112 -6.34 13.15 13.46
CA ALA A 112 -6.34 12.79 14.87
C ALA A 112 -5.55 11.50 15.14
N LEU A 113 -5.62 10.51 14.24
CA LEU A 113 -4.85 9.29 14.35
C LEU A 113 -3.35 9.50 14.14
N ALA A 114 -2.96 10.43 13.26
CA ALA A 114 -1.56 10.77 13.02
C ALA A 114 -0.90 11.47 14.24
N GLU A 115 -1.70 12.18 15.04
CA GLU A 115 -1.25 12.82 16.28
C GLU A 115 -1.24 11.86 17.48
N ASP A 116 -1.90 10.70 17.39
CA ASP A 116 -1.88 9.68 18.45
C ASP A 116 -0.67 8.74 18.28
N ASP A 117 0.41 9.07 18.98
CA ASP A 117 1.66 8.29 18.96
C ASP A 117 1.46 6.80 19.32
N ALA A 118 0.52 6.48 20.21
CA ALA A 118 0.28 5.10 20.62
C ALA A 118 -0.42 4.31 19.51
N GLN A 119 -1.36 4.93 18.78
CA GLN A 119 -1.97 4.32 17.61
C GLN A 119 -0.98 4.20 16.45
N VAL A 120 -0.16 5.22 16.21
CA VAL A 120 0.90 5.17 15.19
C VAL A 120 1.88 4.04 15.48
N ALA A 121 2.30 3.90 16.74
CA ALA A 121 3.18 2.81 17.16
C ALA A 121 2.56 1.43 16.88
N ARG A 122 1.26 1.24 17.16
CA ARG A 122 0.53 0.01 16.82
C ARG A 122 0.54 -0.29 15.33
N ILE A 123 0.31 0.71 14.47
CA ILE A 123 0.35 0.54 13.01
C ILE A 123 1.74 0.08 12.56
N VAL A 124 2.80 0.67 13.13
CA VAL A 124 4.19 0.32 12.82
C VAL A 124 4.53 -1.09 13.30
N GLU A 125 4.09 -1.47 14.50
CA GLU A 125 4.28 -2.82 15.05
C GLU A 125 3.59 -3.87 14.19
N ASP A 126 2.32 -3.67 13.84
CA ASP A 126 1.56 -4.55 12.96
C ASP A 126 2.25 -4.68 11.58
N ALA A 127 2.74 -3.56 11.04
CA ALA A 127 3.47 -3.53 9.78
C ALA A 127 4.80 -4.30 9.87
N GLN A 128 5.52 -4.19 10.99
CA GLN A 128 6.77 -4.91 11.24
C GLN A 128 6.55 -6.42 11.36
N GLN A 129 5.51 -6.84 12.06
CA GLN A 129 5.14 -8.25 12.17
C GLN A 129 4.79 -8.83 10.79
N ALA A 130 3.97 -8.11 10.03
CA ALA A 130 3.60 -8.51 8.67
C ALA A 130 4.80 -8.56 7.71
N ALA A 131 5.70 -7.58 7.77
CA ALA A 131 6.93 -7.56 6.97
C ALA A 131 7.83 -8.75 7.32
N SER A 132 8.01 -9.02 8.61
CA SER A 132 8.84 -10.13 9.09
C SER A 132 8.28 -11.49 8.66
N ALA A 133 6.95 -11.65 8.68
CA ALA A 133 6.29 -12.85 8.18
C ALA A 133 6.52 -13.01 6.66
N GLU A 134 6.32 -11.95 5.88
CA GLU A 134 6.49 -11.99 4.43
C GLU A 134 7.94 -12.29 4.01
N ILE A 135 8.93 -11.70 4.69
CA ILE A 135 10.35 -12.01 4.46
C ILE A 135 10.64 -13.48 4.79
N ARG A 136 10.13 -13.98 5.93
CA ARG A 136 10.31 -15.38 6.34
C ARG A 136 9.72 -16.35 5.31
N ASP A 137 8.53 -16.05 4.82
CA ASP A 137 7.85 -16.88 3.82
C ASP A 137 8.59 -16.87 2.48
N ALA A 138 9.07 -15.70 2.06
CA ALA A 138 9.88 -15.56 0.86
C ALA A 138 11.21 -16.33 0.95
N VAL A 139 11.91 -16.22 2.08
CA VAL A 139 13.16 -16.95 2.34
C VAL A 139 12.90 -18.46 2.40
N SER A 140 11.89 -18.90 3.15
CA SER A 140 11.55 -20.33 3.27
C SER A 140 11.19 -20.92 1.90
N SER A 141 10.38 -20.20 1.11
CA SER A 141 10.02 -20.61 -0.25
C SER A 141 11.22 -20.64 -1.19
N ARG A 142 12.20 -19.76 -1.00
CA ARG A 142 13.46 -19.78 -1.76
C ARG A 142 14.35 -20.94 -1.34
N LEU A 143 14.48 -21.21 -0.05
CA LEU A 143 15.26 -22.33 0.48
C LEU A 143 14.68 -23.67 0.06
N ILE A 144 13.35 -23.86 0.11
CA ILE A 144 12.69 -25.09 -0.36
C ILE A 144 12.97 -25.32 -1.85
N ARG A 145 12.92 -24.27 -2.68
CA ARG A 145 13.25 -24.39 -4.11
C ARG A 145 14.73 -24.71 -4.37
N LEU A 146 15.62 -24.27 -3.49
CA LEU A 146 17.06 -24.54 -3.58
C LEU A 146 17.46 -25.84 -2.89
N ALA A 147 16.59 -26.44 -2.08
CA ALA A 147 16.86 -27.68 -1.39
C ALA A 147 16.89 -28.81 -2.41
N ILE A 148 18.11 -29.25 -2.73
CA ILE A 148 18.34 -30.45 -3.52
C ILE A 148 18.48 -31.59 -2.52
N ASP A 149 17.62 -32.61 -2.61
CA ASP A 149 17.78 -33.82 -1.80
C ASP A 149 18.92 -34.67 -2.40
N PRO A 150 20.03 -34.89 -1.68
CA PRO A 150 21.13 -35.74 -2.14
C PRO A 150 20.73 -37.22 -2.25
N ARG A 151 19.58 -37.61 -1.69
CA ARG A 151 19.03 -38.97 -1.73
C ARG A 151 18.00 -39.16 -2.84
N ASP A 152 17.72 -38.12 -3.64
CA ASP A 152 16.85 -38.25 -4.82
C ASP A 152 17.45 -39.31 -5.77
N PRO A 153 16.70 -40.38 -6.11
CA PRO A 153 17.16 -41.42 -7.04
C PRO A 153 17.65 -40.87 -8.38
N ASP A 154 17.07 -39.75 -8.82
CA ASP A 154 17.41 -39.07 -10.07
C ASP A 154 18.46 -37.97 -9.86
N TYR A 155 19.09 -37.87 -8.68
CA TYR A 155 20.00 -36.78 -8.33
C TYR A 155 21.13 -36.64 -9.34
N GLU A 156 21.82 -37.75 -9.65
CA GLU A 156 22.99 -37.75 -10.55
C GLU A 156 22.59 -37.45 -11.99
N GLU A 157 21.45 -37.95 -12.46
CA GLU A 157 20.94 -37.69 -13.81
C GLU A 157 20.62 -36.20 -14.00
N ARG A 158 19.91 -35.60 -13.04
CA ARG A 158 19.53 -34.19 -13.07
C ARG A 158 20.68 -33.25 -12.67
N ARG A 159 21.79 -33.78 -12.14
CA ARG A 159 22.96 -32.98 -11.70
C ARG A 159 23.63 -32.29 -12.89
N ALA A 160 23.80 -33.01 -13.99
CA ALA A 160 24.43 -32.46 -15.20
C ALA A 160 23.62 -31.27 -15.74
N GLU A 161 22.31 -31.43 -15.86
CA GLU A 161 21.40 -30.36 -16.30
C GLU A 161 21.43 -29.14 -15.34
N ARG A 162 21.40 -29.38 -14.02
CA ARG A 162 21.51 -28.30 -13.03
C ARG A 162 22.84 -27.53 -13.12
N ILE A 163 23.96 -28.22 -13.39
CA ILE A 163 25.27 -27.57 -13.57
C ILE A 163 25.28 -26.71 -14.83
N GLU A 164 24.67 -27.18 -15.93
CA GLU A 164 24.56 -26.38 -17.15
C GLU A 164 23.67 -25.16 -16.94
N VAL A 165 22.52 -25.30 -16.26
CA VAL A 165 21.69 -24.16 -15.86
C VAL A 165 22.44 -23.21 -14.92
N PHE A 166 23.24 -23.73 -14.00
CA PHE A 166 24.08 -22.90 -13.12
C PHE A 166 25.07 -22.05 -13.92
N LYS A 167 25.79 -22.64 -14.88
CA LYS A 167 26.73 -21.91 -15.73
C LYS A 167 26.04 -20.90 -16.63
N LEU A 168 25.00 -21.32 -17.34
CA LEU A 168 24.37 -20.52 -18.40
C LEU A 168 23.48 -19.41 -17.85
N VAL A 169 22.81 -19.66 -16.73
CA VAL A 169 21.85 -18.70 -16.15
C VAL A 169 22.47 -17.99 -14.96
N ASN A 170 22.91 -18.74 -13.94
CA ASN A 170 23.28 -18.13 -12.66
C ASN A 170 24.62 -17.36 -12.75
N LEU A 171 25.66 -17.92 -13.38
CA LEU A 171 26.93 -17.20 -13.56
C LEU A 171 26.79 -16.01 -14.53
N ALA A 172 25.95 -16.14 -15.57
CA ALA A 172 25.66 -15.04 -16.49
C ALA A 172 24.95 -13.88 -15.77
N MET A 173 23.93 -14.16 -14.96
CA MET A 173 23.25 -13.15 -14.13
C MET A 173 24.19 -12.49 -13.14
N LEU A 174 25.08 -13.26 -12.49
CA LEU A 174 26.07 -12.72 -11.56
C LEU A 174 27.06 -11.77 -12.26
N LYS A 175 27.52 -12.14 -13.46
CA LYS A 175 28.38 -11.29 -14.29
C LYS A 175 27.66 -9.99 -14.66
N ALA A 176 26.43 -10.07 -15.14
CA ALA A 176 25.63 -8.89 -15.48
C ALA A 176 25.43 -7.95 -14.27
N ALA A 177 25.09 -8.49 -13.10
CA ALA A 177 24.94 -7.70 -11.87
C ALA A 177 26.24 -6.98 -11.47
N ARG A 178 27.39 -7.67 -11.59
CA ARG A 178 28.71 -7.08 -11.35
C ARG A 178 29.02 -5.94 -12.34
N ASP A 179 28.73 -6.15 -13.62
CA ASP A 179 29.02 -5.18 -14.68
C ASP A 179 28.12 -3.93 -14.57
N VAL A 180 26.90 -4.07 -14.03
CA VAL A 180 26.04 -2.93 -13.62
C VAL A 180 26.62 -2.19 -12.42
N ALA A 181 27.05 -2.90 -11.37
CA ALA A 181 27.63 -2.30 -10.17
C ALA A 181 28.94 -1.54 -10.46
N ASN A 182 29.71 -1.98 -11.45
CA ASN A 182 30.97 -1.34 -11.86
C ASN A 182 30.79 -0.24 -12.93
N GLY A 183 29.55 0.09 -13.31
CA GLY A 183 29.27 1.16 -14.29
C GLY A 183 29.69 0.83 -15.73
N THR A 184 30.07 -0.41 -16.03
CA THR A 184 30.42 -0.88 -17.38
C THR A 184 29.21 -1.16 -18.27
N ALA A 185 27.98 -1.04 -17.74
CA ALA A 185 26.74 -1.38 -18.43
C ALA A 185 26.23 -0.32 -19.44
N LEU A 186 26.96 0.78 -19.69
CA LEU A 186 26.54 1.81 -20.64
C LEU A 186 27.62 2.15 -21.68
N ASN A 187 28.22 1.13 -22.29
CA ASN A 187 29.08 1.38 -23.45
C ASN A 187 29.07 0.21 -24.43
N GLU A 188 27.89 -0.16 -24.93
CA GLU A 188 27.77 -0.91 -26.19
C GLU A 188 26.40 -0.60 -26.80
N TYR A 189 26.43 0.35 -27.75
CA TYR A 189 25.42 0.81 -28.72
C TYR A 189 24.25 1.67 -28.25
#